data_AF-A0A954QTP4-F1
#
_entry.id   AF-A0A954QTP4-F1
#
_cell.length_a   1.000
_cell.length_b   1.000
_cell.length_c   1.000
_cell.angle_alpha   90.00
_cell.angle_beta   90.00
_cell.angle_gamma   90.00
#
_symmetry.space_group_name_H-M   'P 1'
#
loop_
_entity.id
_entity.type
_entity.pdbx_description
1 polymer ?
#
loop_
_entity_poly.entity_id
_entity_poly.type
_entity_poly.pdbx_seq_one_letter_code
_entity_poly.pdbx_strand_id
1 'polypeptide(L)'
;MSRPLFAMLLACGVWTAVTVRTAEACPFCAAVSQTFSEEIDTMDAVVIARLVEPPPPAKPGEVNDEVPKAKFEIVEALKGQALVAGSGLIETIYFGEGKKGEMFLVMGVDPPKLMWSTPLQLSPRAADYVRALPSLPAEGHERLKFFQPYLEDKDEMLARDAYDEFARAPYDAVKGLKSDMNHDQLLAWIQDPNVPASRRRLYLTMLGICGSDGDLALLEGMLKSDDRKMKSGLDALIGCYLTLKGADGLPLVEELFLKDAKAEYADTYAAIMALRFHGTEGGVIPRERVLESLHYMLDRPQLADLVIPDLARWEDWSQMAKLVELFKTSDDKTSWVRVPVINYLRACPDPEAKKYLVELEKIDPASVKRANTFFPFTPAGSKKDTTEEKPKTSSINFDDNVRLAAALEPVDLTVETPAIKTTLGEATDGPVAAPIKGNAEVAEARTEKANSPADELADTSRQKATAARLSSAALAVTPATAKAEANRLTVLGVALVVGVILMLLQWTLLTGARPVPVYVKND
;
A
#
# COMPACT_ATOMS: atom_id res chain seq x y z
N MET A 1 -11.39 -44.93 47.10
CA MET A 1 -9.99 -44.46 47.21
C MET A 1 -9.20 -45.25 46.19
N SER A 2 -8.47 -44.73 45.22
CA SER A 2 -7.84 -43.43 44.99
C SER A 2 -7.58 -43.28 43.47
N ARG A 3 -7.59 -42.04 43.02
CA ARG A 3 -7.63 -41.58 41.62
C ARG A 3 -6.32 -41.88 40.86
N PRO A 4 -6.38 -42.25 39.56
CA PRO A 4 -5.21 -42.49 38.73
C PRO A 4 -4.79 -41.25 37.93
N LEU A 5 -3.50 -41.19 37.57
CA LEU A 5 -2.98 -40.71 36.28
C LEU A 5 -3.62 -39.41 35.69
N PHE A 6 -3.41 -38.27 36.33
CA PHE A 6 -3.77 -36.96 35.74
C PHE A 6 -2.67 -35.89 35.87
N ALA A 7 -1.40 -36.32 35.97
CA ALA A 7 -0.28 -35.42 36.25
C ALA A 7 0.80 -35.36 35.16
N MET A 8 0.54 -35.85 33.95
CA MET A 8 1.57 -35.89 32.88
C MET A 8 1.02 -35.51 31.50
N LEU A 9 0.22 -34.44 31.44
CA LEU A 9 -0.27 -33.83 30.20
C LEU A 9 -0.37 -32.30 30.33
N LEU A 10 0.59 -31.69 31.05
CA LEU A 10 0.58 -30.27 31.39
C LEU A 10 1.94 -29.57 31.15
N ALA A 11 2.72 -30.03 30.15
CA ALA A 11 4.08 -29.53 29.94
C ALA A 11 4.52 -29.27 28.48
N CYS A 12 3.62 -29.25 27.47
CA CYS A 12 4.01 -28.97 26.08
C CYS A 12 3.15 -27.91 25.36
N GLY A 13 2.60 -26.94 26.10
CA GLY A 13 1.74 -25.89 25.55
C GLY A 13 2.19 -24.48 25.89
N VAL A 14 3.49 -24.20 25.94
CA VAL A 14 4.00 -22.82 25.98
C VAL A 14 4.46 -22.47 24.58
N TRP A 15 3.49 -22.15 23.71
CA TRP A 15 3.77 -21.35 22.53
C TRP A 15 4.08 -19.95 23.04
N THR A 16 5.35 -19.56 22.98
CA THR A 16 5.74 -18.16 23.02
C THR A 16 5.07 -17.48 21.84
N ALA A 17 3.91 -16.88 22.07
CA ALA A 17 3.34 -15.89 21.19
C ALA A 17 4.35 -14.74 21.16
N VAL A 18 5.20 -14.71 20.13
CA VAL A 18 5.88 -13.49 19.72
C VAL A 18 4.76 -12.55 19.31
N THR A 19 4.36 -11.69 20.23
CA THR A 19 3.54 -10.53 19.92
C THR A 19 4.38 -9.65 19.01
N VAL A 20 4.23 -9.82 17.70
CA VAL A 20 4.61 -8.78 16.75
C VAL A 20 3.79 -7.57 17.15
N ARG A 21 4.43 -6.59 17.79
CA ARG A 21 3.87 -5.26 17.90
C ARG A 21 3.81 -4.75 16.47
N THR A 22 2.63 -4.85 15.85
CA THR A 22 2.32 -4.03 14.69
C THR A 22 2.38 -2.60 15.19
N ALA A 23 3.47 -1.89 14.90
CA ALA A 23 3.45 -0.44 14.93
C ALA A 23 2.20 -0.01 14.15
N GLU A 24 1.40 0.89 14.71
CA GLU A 24 0.35 1.55 13.94
C GLU A 24 1.06 2.28 12.79
N ALA A 25 1.09 1.62 11.63
CA ALA A 25 1.73 2.15 10.44
C ALA A 25 0.95 3.40 10.00
N CYS A 26 1.67 4.37 9.42
CA CYS A 26 1.08 5.60 8.95
C CYS A 26 -0.10 5.28 8.00
N PRO A 27 -1.34 5.74 8.29
CA PRO A 27 -2.51 5.42 7.49
C PRO A 27 -2.45 5.98 6.06
N PHE A 28 -1.46 6.84 5.78
CA PHE A 28 -1.22 7.46 4.48
C PHE A 28 -0.13 6.75 3.67
N CYS A 29 0.54 5.72 4.18
CA CYS A 29 1.61 5.06 3.46
C CYS A 29 1.10 3.91 2.57
N ALA A 30 1.69 3.76 1.38
CA ALA A 30 1.47 2.60 0.51
C ALA A 30 2.03 1.30 1.15
N ALA A 31 1.70 0.14 0.57
CA ALA A 31 2.20 -1.17 1.00
C ALA A 31 3.73 -1.12 1.20
N VAL A 32 4.13 -1.19 2.47
CA VAL A 32 5.54 -1.14 2.87
C VAL A 32 6.21 -2.46 2.57
N SER A 33 7.44 -2.41 2.07
CA SER A 33 8.29 -3.60 2.00
C SER A 33 8.96 -3.83 3.35
N GLN A 34 9.60 -4.99 3.50
CA GLN A 34 10.54 -5.18 4.61
C GLN A 34 11.70 -4.22 4.41
N THR A 35 12.09 -3.52 5.48
CA THR A 35 13.26 -2.62 5.46
C THR A 35 14.56 -3.43 5.52
N PHE A 36 15.68 -2.88 5.08
CA PHE A 36 16.98 -3.55 5.24
C PHE A 36 17.31 -3.82 6.70
N SER A 37 16.89 -2.94 7.61
CA SER A 37 17.08 -3.15 9.05
C SER A 37 16.34 -4.40 9.52
N GLU A 38 15.09 -4.58 9.09
CA GLU A 38 14.31 -5.77 9.40
C GLU A 38 14.85 -7.03 8.71
N GLU A 39 15.30 -6.93 7.47
CA GLU A 39 15.97 -8.03 6.79
C GLU A 39 17.21 -8.45 7.59
N ILE A 40 18.13 -7.52 7.87
CA ILE A 40 19.36 -7.75 8.64
C ILE A 40 19.05 -8.36 10.01
N ASP A 41 18.01 -7.90 10.69
CA ASP A 41 17.62 -8.40 12.02
C ASP A 41 17.15 -9.86 11.98
N THR A 42 16.53 -10.29 10.89
CA THR A 42 16.06 -11.69 10.71
C THR A 42 17.15 -12.66 10.23
N MET A 43 18.31 -12.18 9.80
CA MET A 43 19.38 -13.02 9.24
C MET A 43 20.38 -13.51 10.30
N ASP A 44 21.01 -14.66 10.10
CA ASP A 44 22.04 -15.18 11.01
C ASP A 44 23.41 -14.53 10.75
N ALA A 45 23.73 -14.26 9.48
CA ALA A 45 24.95 -13.57 9.05
C ALA A 45 24.64 -12.54 7.97
N VAL A 46 25.30 -11.39 8.02
CA VAL A 46 25.18 -10.33 7.00
C VAL A 46 26.57 -9.82 6.69
N VAL A 47 26.92 -9.81 5.41
CA VAL A 47 28.25 -9.40 4.96
C VAL A 47 28.17 -8.42 3.79
N ILE A 48 29.16 -7.54 3.73
CA ILE A 48 29.52 -6.85 2.50
C ILE A 48 30.65 -7.65 1.85
N ALA A 49 30.42 -8.07 0.62
CA ALA A 49 31.33 -8.94 -0.12
C ALA A 49 31.67 -8.34 -1.48
N ARG A 50 32.89 -8.63 -1.95
CA ARG A 50 33.42 -8.16 -3.24
C ARG A 50 33.35 -9.27 -4.26
N LEU A 51 32.80 -9.01 -5.44
CA LEU A 51 32.78 -10.01 -6.51
C LEU A 51 34.20 -10.29 -7.01
N VAL A 52 34.65 -11.55 -6.94
CA VAL A 52 35.99 -11.98 -7.40
C VAL A 52 35.93 -12.90 -8.63
N GLU A 53 34.85 -13.67 -8.76
CA GLU A 53 34.62 -14.57 -9.89
C GLU A 53 33.14 -14.53 -10.30
N PRO A 54 32.78 -13.92 -11.45
CA PRO A 54 31.41 -13.94 -11.96
C PRO A 54 31.03 -15.34 -12.46
N PRO A 55 29.73 -15.61 -12.70
CA PRO A 55 29.29 -16.89 -13.21
C PRO A 55 29.91 -17.17 -14.59
N PRO A 56 30.17 -18.44 -14.92
CA PRO A 56 30.60 -18.80 -16.26
C PRO A 56 29.57 -18.32 -17.30
N PRO A 57 29.99 -17.75 -18.43
CA PRO A 57 29.07 -17.35 -19.48
C PRO A 57 28.27 -18.56 -19.98
N ALA A 58 26.96 -18.40 -20.12
CA ALA A 58 26.11 -19.43 -20.69
C ALA A 58 26.57 -19.74 -22.12
N LYS A 59 26.83 -21.02 -22.43
CA LYS A 59 27.17 -21.42 -23.79
C LYS A 59 25.91 -21.45 -24.66
N PRO A 60 25.91 -20.87 -25.86
CA PRO A 60 24.75 -20.91 -26.76
C PRO A 60 24.35 -22.36 -27.08
N GLY A 61 23.11 -22.74 -26.75
CA GLY A 61 22.56 -24.05 -27.07
C GLY A 61 22.72 -25.15 -26.01
N GLU A 62 23.43 -24.91 -24.91
CA GLU A 62 23.42 -25.79 -23.73
C GLU A 62 22.37 -25.30 -22.72
N VAL A 63 21.37 -26.13 -22.42
CA VAL A 63 20.56 -25.97 -21.21
C VAL A 63 21.48 -26.37 -20.06
N ASN A 64 22.01 -25.38 -19.34
CA ASN A 64 22.84 -25.67 -18.17
C ASN A 64 21.91 -26.01 -17.00
N ASP A 65 21.90 -27.27 -16.58
CA ASP A 65 21.05 -27.73 -15.46
C ASP A 65 21.52 -27.16 -14.10
N GLU A 66 22.75 -26.63 -14.02
CA GLU A 66 23.29 -25.98 -12.83
C GLU A 66 22.99 -24.48 -12.79
N VAL A 67 22.41 -24.03 -11.67
CA VAL A 67 22.11 -22.62 -11.41
C VAL A 67 23.43 -21.82 -11.36
N PRO A 68 23.55 -20.69 -12.08
CA PRO A 68 24.79 -19.90 -12.13
C PRO A 68 25.19 -19.39 -10.75
N LYS A 69 26.44 -19.65 -10.37
CA LYS A 69 27.04 -19.21 -9.11
C LYS A 69 28.24 -18.30 -9.36
N ALA A 70 28.43 -17.36 -8.46
CA ALA A 70 29.59 -16.47 -8.43
C ALA A 70 30.31 -16.58 -7.08
N LYS A 71 31.61 -16.26 -7.06
CA LYS A 71 32.41 -16.20 -5.83
C LYS A 71 32.63 -14.77 -5.40
N PHE A 72 32.45 -14.55 -4.11
CA PHE A 72 32.57 -13.26 -3.45
C PHE A 72 33.56 -13.37 -2.29
N GLU A 73 34.46 -12.40 -2.16
CA GLU A 73 35.34 -12.25 -1.01
C GLU A 73 34.64 -11.45 0.08
N ILE A 74 34.59 -11.97 1.31
CA ILE A 74 34.02 -11.23 2.44
C ILE A 74 34.96 -10.07 2.78
N VAL A 75 34.47 -8.84 2.59
CA VAL A 75 35.22 -7.63 2.95
C VAL A 75 34.91 -7.25 4.40
N GLU A 76 33.65 -7.39 4.80
CA GLU A 76 33.17 -6.95 6.11
C GLU A 76 31.98 -7.80 6.55
N ALA A 77 31.93 -8.13 7.84
CA ALA A 77 30.79 -8.81 8.46
C ALA A 77 30.04 -7.85 9.36
N LEU A 78 28.82 -7.50 8.96
CA LEU A 78 27.91 -6.61 9.69
C LEU A 78 27.19 -7.35 10.82
N LYS A 79 26.92 -8.65 10.62
CA LYS A 79 26.30 -9.54 11.60
C LYS A 79 26.85 -10.96 11.46
N GLY A 80 26.91 -11.71 12.56
CA GLY A 80 27.29 -13.13 12.53
C GLY A 80 28.79 -13.36 12.35
N GLN A 81 29.65 -12.49 12.91
CA GLN A 81 31.11 -12.53 12.74
C GLN A 81 31.71 -13.92 13.07
N ALA A 82 31.18 -14.60 14.10
CA ALA A 82 31.61 -15.95 14.47
C ALA A 82 31.23 -17.02 13.44
N LEU A 83 30.16 -16.83 12.68
CA LEU A 83 29.66 -17.77 11.67
C LEU A 83 30.43 -17.66 10.34
N VAL A 84 31.04 -16.50 10.09
CA VAL A 84 31.81 -16.23 8.86
C VAL A 84 33.32 -16.23 9.08
N ALA A 85 33.78 -16.42 10.32
CA ALA A 85 35.19 -16.49 10.67
C ALA A 85 35.89 -17.62 9.90
N GLY A 86 36.88 -17.27 9.06
CA GLY A 86 37.65 -18.22 8.26
C GLY A 86 37.05 -18.53 6.87
N SER A 87 35.82 -18.12 6.58
CA SER A 87 35.11 -18.37 5.32
C SER A 87 35.34 -17.28 4.28
N GLY A 88 36.58 -16.79 4.12
CA GLY A 88 36.90 -15.57 3.36
C GLY A 88 36.36 -15.48 1.93
N LEU A 89 35.90 -16.61 1.35
CA LEU A 89 35.13 -16.68 0.12
C LEU A 89 33.73 -17.28 0.36
N ILE A 90 32.72 -16.64 -0.22
CA ILE A 90 31.34 -17.13 -0.32
C ILE A 90 31.08 -17.49 -1.78
N GLU A 91 30.37 -18.59 -2.01
CA GLU A 91 29.83 -18.96 -3.31
C GLU A 91 28.30 -19.02 -3.23
N THR A 92 27.61 -18.24 -4.06
CA THR A 92 26.14 -18.17 -4.06
C THR A 92 25.59 -17.92 -5.46
N ILE A 93 24.28 -18.16 -5.61
CA ILE A 93 23.54 -17.97 -6.86
C ILE A 93 23.55 -16.50 -7.24
N TYR A 94 23.94 -16.20 -8.47
CA TYR A 94 23.99 -14.84 -8.98
C TYR A 94 23.67 -14.81 -10.48
N PHE A 95 22.69 -13.99 -10.84
CA PHE A 95 22.20 -13.82 -12.21
C PHE A 95 22.56 -12.46 -12.82
N GLY A 96 23.26 -11.60 -12.07
CA GLY A 96 23.56 -10.23 -12.49
C GLY A 96 24.82 -10.11 -13.36
N GLU A 97 25.03 -8.92 -13.91
CA GLU A 97 26.15 -8.58 -14.81
C GLU A 97 27.28 -7.79 -14.12
N GLY A 98 27.27 -7.76 -12.79
CA GLY A 98 28.26 -7.05 -11.98
C GLY A 98 29.71 -7.44 -12.31
N LYS A 99 30.61 -6.47 -12.17
CA LYS A 99 32.02 -6.59 -12.53
C LYS A 99 32.85 -7.00 -11.33
N LYS A 100 33.95 -7.69 -11.60
CA LYS A 100 34.94 -8.00 -10.55
C LYS A 100 35.37 -6.73 -9.82
N GLY A 101 35.42 -6.81 -8.50
CA GLY A 101 35.76 -5.69 -7.63
C GLY A 101 34.57 -4.89 -7.10
N GLU A 102 33.37 -5.04 -7.68
CA GLU A 102 32.15 -4.40 -7.18
C GLU A 102 31.66 -5.04 -5.87
N MET A 103 30.95 -4.24 -5.08
CA MET A 103 30.53 -4.59 -3.73
C MET A 103 29.07 -5.04 -3.73
N PHE A 104 28.77 -6.00 -2.86
CA PHE A 104 27.46 -6.63 -2.74
C PHE A 104 27.09 -6.83 -1.28
N LEU A 105 25.80 -6.68 -0.97
CA LEU A 105 25.20 -7.16 0.27
C LEU A 105 24.82 -8.63 0.08
N VAL A 106 25.29 -9.49 0.98
CA VAL A 106 24.95 -10.92 0.99
C VAL A 106 24.53 -11.31 2.39
N MET A 107 23.37 -11.96 2.49
CA MET A 107 22.77 -12.34 3.76
C MET A 107 22.70 -13.87 3.86
N GLY A 108 22.88 -14.42 5.05
CA GLY A 108 22.94 -15.86 5.31
C GLY A 108 22.02 -16.27 6.45
N VAL A 109 21.38 -17.43 6.28
CA VAL A 109 20.52 -18.07 7.29
C VAL A 109 20.89 -19.55 7.49
N ASP A 110 20.40 -20.17 8.55
CA ASP A 110 20.47 -21.62 8.81
C ASP A 110 21.89 -22.13 9.18
N PRO A 111 22.47 -21.67 10.30
CA PRO A 111 23.75 -22.19 10.79
C PRO A 111 23.65 -23.69 11.18
N PRO A 112 24.74 -24.47 11.10
CA PRO A 112 26.12 -24.02 10.87
C PRO A 112 26.50 -23.86 9.38
N LYS A 113 25.66 -24.34 8.45
CA LYS A 113 25.92 -24.26 7.02
C LYS A 113 25.02 -23.20 6.39
N LEU A 114 25.49 -21.96 6.43
CA LEU A 114 24.75 -20.81 5.95
C LEU A 114 24.27 -20.99 4.50
N MET A 115 22.97 -20.77 4.29
CA MET A 115 22.35 -20.59 3.00
C MET A 115 22.36 -19.10 2.66
N TRP A 116 23.07 -18.74 1.59
CA TRP A 116 23.27 -17.35 1.18
C TRP A 116 22.15 -16.87 0.24
N SER A 117 21.75 -15.62 0.42
CA SER A 117 20.82 -14.92 -0.46
C SER A 117 21.43 -14.69 -1.85
N THR A 118 20.58 -14.30 -2.80
CA THR A 118 21.05 -13.69 -4.04
C THR A 118 21.72 -12.35 -3.71
N PRO A 119 22.98 -12.12 -4.10
CA PRO A 119 23.70 -10.89 -3.79
C PRO A 119 23.03 -9.65 -4.37
N LEU A 120 22.89 -8.61 -3.55
CA LEU A 120 22.39 -7.31 -3.96
C LEU A 120 23.57 -6.37 -4.21
N GLN A 121 23.70 -5.85 -5.43
CA GLN A 121 24.80 -4.95 -5.79
C GLN A 121 24.68 -3.62 -5.03
N LEU A 122 25.81 -3.11 -4.51
CA LEU A 122 25.86 -1.87 -3.75
C LEU A 122 26.69 -0.82 -4.50
N SER A 123 26.12 0.38 -4.66
CA SER A 123 26.90 1.58 -4.91
C SER A 123 27.81 1.90 -3.70
N PRO A 124 28.86 2.72 -3.83
CA PRO A 124 29.66 3.14 -2.67
C PRO A 124 28.81 3.78 -1.57
N ARG A 125 27.84 4.61 -1.96
CA ARG A 125 26.89 5.27 -1.06
C ARG A 125 25.98 4.26 -0.36
N ALA A 126 25.50 3.25 -1.09
CA ALA A 126 24.70 2.17 -0.53
C ALA A 126 25.50 1.30 0.45
N ALA A 127 26.78 1.04 0.18
CA ALA A 127 27.63 0.32 1.12
C ALA A 127 27.80 1.09 2.44
N ASP A 128 28.01 2.41 2.38
CA ASP A 128 28.11 3.25 3.59
C ASP A 128 26.78 3.30 4.36
N TYR A 129 25.65 3.37 3.64
CA TYR A 129 24.32 3.30 4.24
C TYR A 129 24.10 2.00 5.02
N VAL A 130 24.32 0.85 4.37
CA VAL A 130 24.08 -0.47 4.97
C VAL A 130 25.02 -0.72 6.17
N ARG A 131 26.27 -0.22 6.13
CA ARG A 131 27.19 -0.28 7.28
C ARG A 131 26.66 0.44 8.51
N ALA A 132 25.92 1.53 8.32
CA ALA A 132 25.41 2.32 9.44
C ALA A 132 24.22 1.64 10.14
N LEU A 133 23.41 0.85 9.41
CA LEU A 133 22.14 0.30 9.92
C LEU A 133 22.24 -0.43 11.27
N PRO A 134 23.22 -1.34 11.50
CA PRO A 134 23.31 -2.07 12.78
C PRO A 134 23.61 -1.17 13.99
N SER A 135 24.06 0.07 13.76
CA SER A 135 24.39 1.03 14.83
C SER A 135 23.24 1.99 15.15
N LEU A 136 22.16 1.98 14.36
CA LEU A 136 21.03 2.86 14.56
C LEU A 136 20.17 2.41 15.75
N PRO A 137 19.48 3.35 16.43
CA PRO A 137 18.44 2.99 17.39
C PRO A 137 17.36 2.12 16.72
N ALA A 138 16.74 1.21 17.48
CA ALA A 138 15.69 0.33 16.96
C ALA A 138 14.44 1.11 16.51
N GLU A 139 14.08 2.18 17.21
CA GLU A 139 12.91 3.01 16.94
C GLU A 139 13.15 4.47 17.36
N GLY A 140 12.23 5.38 16.99
CA GLY A 140 12.22 6.77 17.42
C GLY A 140 12.78 7.77 16.41
N HIS A 141 12.72 9.07 16.75
CA HIS A 141 13.06 10.16 15.83
C HIS A 141 14.54 10.20 15.45
N GLU A 142 15.47 9.87 16.35
CA GLU A 142 16.91 9.81 16.05
C GLU A 142 17.23 8.79 14.94
N ARG A 143 16.48 7.69 14.89
CA ARG A 143 16.56 6.73 13.78
C ARG A 143 16.09 7.36 12.48
N LEU A 144 14.92 8.02 12.47
CA LEU A 144 14.36 8.65 11.26
C LEU A 144 15.23 9.81 10.75
N LYS A 145 15.97 10.47 11.64
CA LYS A 145 16.92 11.53 11.29
C LYS A 145 18.02 11.01 10.36
N PHE A 146 18.46 9.76 10.55
CA PHE A 146 19.40 9.11 9.65
C PHE A 146 18.80 8.85 8.26
N PHE A 147 17.54 8.45 8.17
CA PHE A 147 16.89 8.10 6.90
C PHE A 147 16.44 9.32 6.09
N GLN A 148 16.13 10.45 6.75
CA GLN A 148 15.61 11.65 6.08
C GLN A 148 16.43 12.13 4.86
N PRO A 149 17.77 12.19 4.89
CA PRO A 149 18.57 12.64 3.74
C PRO A 149 18.53 11.70 2.53
N TYR A 150 18.01 10.48 2.70
CA TYR A 150 17.87 9.48 1.65
C TYR A 150 16.47 9.49 1.03
N LEU A 151 15.51 10.28 1.54
CA LEU A 151 14.25 10.52 0.86
C LEU A 151 14.51 11.21 -0.49
N GLU A 152 14.01 10.62 -1.58
CA GLU A 152 14.32 11.02 -2.97
C GLU A 152 15.81 10.92 -3.35
N ASP A 153 16.57 10.00 -2.74
CA ASP A 153 17.93 9.70 -3.22
C ASP A 153 17.92 9.20 -4.67
N LYS A 154 18.99 9.47 -5.41
CA LYS A 154 19.18 8.99 -6.80
C LYS A 154 19.41 7.49 -6.85
N ASP A 155 19.94 6.93 -5.77
CA ASP A 155 19.98 5.49 -5.57
C ASP A 155 18.60 5.03 -5.08
N GLU A 156 17.79 4.51 -6.01
CA GLU A 156 16.39 4.12 -5.74
C GLU A 156 16.28 3.07 -4.62
N MET A 157 17.34 2.27 -4.40
CA MET A 157 17.40 1.33 -3.28
C MET A 157 17.34 2.06 -1.94
N LEU A 158 18.09 3.17 -1.81
CA LEU A 158 18.13 3.99 -0.60
C LEU A 158 16.86 4.81 -0.43
N ALA A 159 16.35 5.39 -1.52
CA ALA A 159 15.10 6.14 -1.50
C ALA A 159 13.91 5.30 -1.06
N ARG A 160 13.85 4.04 -1.53
CA ARG A 160 12.80 3.10 -1.14
C ARG A 160 12.92 2.67 0.31
N ASP A 161 14.11 2.24 0.74
CA ASP A 161 14.31 1.78 2.13
C ASP A 161 14.04 2.90 3.14
N ALA A 162 14.53 4.13 2.86
CA ALA A 162 14.23 5.29 3.70
C ALA A 162 12.74 5.60 3.75
N TYR A 163 12.02 5.52 2.63
CA TYR A 163 10.57 5.68 2.62
C TYR A 163 9.88 4.60 3.48
N ASP A 164 10.29 3.33 3.36
CA ASP A 164 9.71 2.22 4.12
C ASP A 164 9.97 2.37 5.63
N GLU A 165 11.15 2.87 6.04
CA GLU A 165 11.48 3.19 7.43
C GLU A 165 10.57 4.30 8.00
N PHE A 166 10.29 5.35 7.22
CA PHE A 166 9.33 6.39 7.62
C PHE A 166 7.89 5.87 7.65
N ALA A 167 7.50 5.05 6.69
CA ALA A 167 6.14 4.57 6.55
C ALA A 167 5.69 3.64 7.70
N ARG A 168 6.65 2.91 8.28
CA ARG A 168 6.43 2.01 9.42
C ARG A 168 6.54 2.74 10.77
N ALA A 169 7.10 3.93 10.79
CA ALA A 169 7.37 4.63 12.03
C ALA A 169 6.07 5.14 12.69
N PRO A 170 5.93 5.01 14.02
CA PRO A 170 4.84 5.64 14.75
C PRO A 170 4.81 7.14 14.52
N TYR A 171 3.61 7.73 14.43
CA TYR A 171 3.45 9.16 14.16
C TYR A 171 4.16 10.05 15.20
N ASP A 172 4.24 9.63 16.46
CA ASP A 172 4.99 10.32 17.52
C ASP A 172 6.50 10.42 17.22
N ALA A 173 7.09 9.41 16.58
CA ALA A 173 8.49 9.45 16.17
C ALA A 173 8.69 10.47 15.03
N VAL A 174 7.75 10.54 14.08
CA VAL A 174 7.79 11.53 12.99
C VAL A 174 7.61 12.94 13.55
N LYS A 175 6.71 13.15 14.51
CA LYS A 175 6.58 14.44 15.22
C LYS A 175 7.87 14.86 15.93
N GLY A 176 8.60 13.90 16.49
CA GLY A 176 9.90 14.15 17.13
C GLY A 176 10.96 14.74 16.19
N LEU A 177 10.81 14.56 14.87
CA LEU A 177 11.71 15.16 13.87
C LEU A 177 11.46 16.62 13.56
N LYS A 178 10.43 17.26 14.13
CA LYS A 178 9.97 18.60 13.74
C LYS A 178 11.09 19.63 13.50
N SER A 179 12.07 19.71 14.41
CA SER A 179 13.17 20.68 14.33
C SER A 179 14.24 20.33 13.29
N ASP A 180 14.30 19.08 12.85
CA ASP A 180 15.27 18.57 11.87
C ASP A 180 14.70 18.51 10.44
N MET A 181 13.41 18.79 10.26
CA MET A 181 12.77 18.74 8.95
C MET A 181 13.15 19.95 8.07
N ASN A 182 13.44 19.67 6.80
CA ASN A 182 13.68 20.71 5.81
C ASN A 182 12.36 21.16 5.15
N HIS A 183 11.76 22.21 5.70
CA HIS A 183 10.50 22.78 5.24
C HIS A 183 10.47 23.06 3.72
N ASP A 184 11.46 23.80 3.21
CA ASP A 184 11.46 24.24 1.81
C ASP A 184 11.63 23.07 0.84
N GLN A 185 12.38 22.05 1.24
CA GLN A 185 12.53 20.82 0.47
C GLN A 185 11.22 20.03 0.40
N LEU A 186 10.48 19.93 1.52
CA LEU A 186 9.17 19.29 1.54
C LEU A 186 8.20 20.00 0.60
N LEU A 187 8.16 21.34 0.64
CA LEU A 187 7.33 22.12 -0.28
C LEU A 187 7.71 21.89 -1.74
N ALA A 188 9.00 21.81 -2.05
CA ALA A 188 9.48 21.52 -3.41
C ALA A 188 9.02 20.13 -3.90
N TRP A 189 9.15 19.10 -3.06
CA TRP A 189 8.71 17.74 -3.40
C TRP A 189 7.18 17.60 -3.52
N ILE A 190 6.42 18.28 -2.66
CA ILE A 190 4.95 18.25 -2.70
C ILE A 190 4.42 18.83 -4.01
N GLN A 191 5.07 19.88 -4.52
CA GLN A 191 4.70 20.56 -5.76
C GLN A 191 5.23 19.87 -7.02
N ASP A 192 6.18 18.92 -6.91
CA ASP A 192 6.71 18.20 -8.06
C ASP A 192 5.69 17.16 -8.57
N PRO A 193 5.17 17.29 -9.81
CA PRO A 193 4.22 16.34 -10.37
C PRO A 193 4.79 14.94 -10.62
N ASN A 194 6.11 14.77 -10.58
CA ASN A 194 6.79 13.49 -10.79
C ASN A 194 6.98 12.70 -9.50
N VAL A 195 6.84 13.33 -8.33
CA VAL A 195 6.89 12.62 -7.05
C VAL A 195 5.67 11.68 -6.94
N PRO A 196 5.89 10.38 -6.69
CA PRO A 196 4.80 9.41 -6.55
C PRO A 196 3.83 9.77 -5.43
N ALA A 197 2.56 9.40 -5.60
CA ALA A 197 1.50 9.68 -4.63
C ALA A 197 1.83 9.18 -3.21
N SER A 198 2.46 8.01 -3.09
CA SER A 198 2.87 7.42 -1.81
C SER A 198 3.88 8.29 -1.07
N ARG A 199 4.93 8.73 -1.77
CA ARG A 199 5.97 9.61 -1.22
C ARG A 199 5.44 11.00 -0.90
N ARG A 200 4.59 11.55 -1.77
CA ARG A 200 3.93 12.84 -1.53
C ARG A 200 3.09 12.84 -0.25
N ARG A 201 2.38 11.74 0.06
CA ARG A 201 1.63 11.61 1.32
C ARG A 201 2.52 11.73 2.55
N LEU A 202 3.70 11.10 2.51
CA LEU A 202 4.70 11.26 3.57
C LEU A 202 5.14 12.72 3.71
N TYR A 203 5.43 13.40 2.60
CA TYR A 203 5.89 14.80 2.64
C TYR A 203 4.80 15.76 3.15
N LEU A 204 3.55 15.55 2.77
CA LEU A 204 2.41 16.30 3.32
C LEU A 204 2.24 16.04 4.82
N THR A 205 2.45 14.81 5.27
CA THR A 205 2.43 14.47 6.71
C THR A 205 3.54 15.19 7.48
N MET A 206 4.76 15.21 6.92
CA MET A 206 5.89 15.94 7.49
C MET A 206 5.66 17.46 7.48
N LEU A 207 5.09 18.01 6.40
CA LEU A 207 4.73 19.42 6.32
C LEU A 207 3.67 19.79 7.37
N GLY A 208 2.70 18.92 7.65
CA GLY A 208 1.76 19.14 8.76
C GLY A 208 2.44 19.30 10.13
N ILE A 209 3.63 18.76 10.31
CA ILE A 209 4.40 18.81 11.56
C ILE A 209 5.26 20.08 11.64
N CYS A 210 6.03 20.38 10.59
CA CYS A 210 7.00 21.47 10.58
C CYS A 210 6.51 22.76 9.92
N GLY A 211 5.38 22.71 9.20
CA GLY A 211 4.77 23.83 8.49
C GLY A 211 4.09 24.83 9.40
N SER A 212 3.50 25.85 8.77
CA SER A 212 2.93 27.03 9.41
C SER A 212 1.74 27.60 8.62
N ASP A 213 1.12 28.66 9.16
CA ASP A 213 0.04 29.39 8.49
C ASP A 213 0.44 29.92 7.10
N GLY A 214 1.74 30.11 6.84
CA GLY A 214 2.27 30.53 5.55
C GLY A 214 1.97 29.53 4.41
N ASP A 215 1.76 28.26 4.74
CA ASP A 215 1.55 27.19 3.76
C ASP A 215 0.07 27.04 3.37
N LEU A 216 -0.85 27.64 4.14
CA LEU A 216 -2.29 27.46 3.96
C LEU A 216 -2.78 27.89 2.58
N ALA A 217 -2.24 29.00 2.04
CA ALA A 217 -2.65 29.49 0.73
C ALA A 217 -2.33 28.47 -0.40
N LEU A 218 -1.17 27.81 -0.31
CA LEU A 218 -0.78 26.75 -1.24
C LEU A 218 -1.70 25.55 -1.10
N LEU A 219 -1.88 25.04 0.13
CA LEU A 219 -2.69 23.85 0.40
C LEU A 219 -4.15 24.05 -0.01
N GLU A 220 -4.74 25.21 0.29
CA GLU A 220 -6.08 25.57 -0.16
C GLU A 220 -6.20 25.63 -1.69
N GLY A 221 -5.18 26.17 -2.36
CA GLY A 221 -5.10 26.19 -3.81
C GLY A 221 -5.08 24.78 -4.41
N MET A 222 -4.33 23.85 -3.79
CA MET A 222 -4.30 22.45 -4.19
C MET A 222 -5.64 21.75 -3.97
N LEU A 223 -6.30 21.97 -2.82
CA LEU A 223 -7.61 21.38 -2.49
C LEU A 223 -8.70 21.82 -3.48
N LYS A 224 -8.67 23.09 -3.92
CA LYS A 224 -9.63 23.69 -4.86
C LYS A 224 -9.31 23.39 -6.32
N SER A 225 -8.21 22.70 -6.61
CA SER A 225 -7.76 22.44 -7.98
C SER A 225 -8.58 21.32 -8.64
N ASP A 226 -8.97 21.54 -9.91
CA ASP A 226 -9.52 20.51 -10.79
C ASP A 226 -8.44 19.56 -11.33
N ASP A 227 -7.14 19.90 -11.18
CA ASP A 227 -6.05 19.03 -11.61
C ASP A 227 -5.87 17.86 -10.64
N ARG A 228 -6.19 16.66 -11.13
CA ARG A 228 -6.01 15.38 -10.43
C ARG A 228 -4.58 15.16 -9.95
N LYS A 229 -3.57 15.66 -10.67
CA LYS A 229 -2.18 15.54 -10.24
C LYS A 229 -1.90 16.38 -9.00
N MET A 230 -2.52 17.55 -8.85
CA MET A 230 -2.36 18.39 -7.66
C MET A 230 -3.04 17.78 -6.43
N LYS A 231 -4.13 17.02 -6.64
CA LYS A 231 -4.83 16.26 -5.59
C LYS A 231 -4.27 14.84 -5.37
N SER A 232 -3.12 14.48 -5.94
CA SER A 232 -2.49 13.19 -5.65
C SER A 232 -2.09 13.13 -4.18
N GLY A 233 -2.56 12.09 -3.46
CA GLY A 233 -2.42 12.02 -2.00
C GLY A 233 -3.38 12.93 -1.23
N LEU A 234 -4.61 13.13 -1.74
CA LEU A 234 -5.61 14.06 -1.20
C LEU A 234 -5.90 13.87 0.30
N ASP A 235 -5.89 12.63 0.78
CA ASP A 235 -6.05 12.28 2.19
C ASP A 235 -4.98 12.95 3.07
N ALA A 236 -3.71 12.80 2.71
CA ALA A 236 -2.63 13.49 3.42
C ALA A 236 -2.64 15.01 3.19
N LEU A 237 -3.13 15.48 2.03
CA LEU A 237 -3.27 16.90 1.75
C LEU A 237 -4.31 17.56 2.66
N ILE A 238 -5.49 16.95 2.79
CA ILE A 238 -6.54 17.37 3.73
C ILE A 238 -6.00 17.26 5.16
N GLY A 239 -5.33 16.15 5.49
CA GLY A 239 -4.70 15.93 6.79
C GLY A 239 -3.73 17.05 7.17
N CYS A 240 -2.80 17.40 6.26
CA CYS A 240 -1.85 18.49 6.42
C CYS A 240 -2.55 19.84 6.61
N TYR A 241 -3.48 20.19 5.71
CA TYR A 241 -4.23 21.46 5.79
C TYR A 241 -4.98 21.60 7.11
N LEU A 242 -5.66 20.54 7.57
CA LEU A 242 -6.37 20.53 8.85
C LEU A 242 -5.42 20.52 10.06
N THR A 243 -4.21 19.96 9.92
CA THR A 243 -3.19 20.02 10.99
C THR A 243 -2.74 21.47 11.22
N LEU A 244 -2.55 22.23 10.14
CA LEU A 244 -2.11 23.62 10.22
C LEU A 244 -3.26 24.58 10.59
N LYS A 245 -4.44 24.40 10.01
CA LYS A 245 -5.58 25.32 10.21
C LYS A 245 -6.49 24.96 11.39
N GLY A 246 -6.39 23.73 11.91
CA GLY A 246 -7.28 23.23 12.95
C GLY A 246 -8.75 23.15 12.50
N ALA A 247 -9.65 23.30 13.46
CA ALA A 247 -11.09 23.18 13.24
C ALA A 247 -11.65 24.21 12.24
N ASP A 248 -11.02 25.38 12.13
CA ASP A 248 -11.41 26.44 11.20
C ASP A 248 -11.18 26.06 9.73
N GLY A 249 -10.42 24.98 9.47
CA GLY A 249 -10.24 24.41 8.14
C GLY A 249 -11.38 23.52 7.68
N LEU A 250 -12.14 22.92 8.60
CA LEU A 250 -13.17 21.92 8.29
C LEU A 250 -14.26 22.42 7.34
N PRO A 251 -14.77 23.67 7.42
CA PRO A 251 -15.79 24.13 6.48
C PRO A 251 -15.39 23.95 5.02
N LEU A 252 -14.12 24.22 4.65
CA LEU A 252 -13.67 24.03 3.27
C LEU A 252 -13.71 22.55 2.84
N VAL A 253 -13.25 21.65 3.72
CA VAL A 253 -13.21 20.20 3.46
C VAL A 253 -14.63 19.64 3.34
N GLU A 254 -15.52 20.10 4.21
CA GLU A 254 -16.93 19.72 4.20
C GLU A 254 -17.62 20.13 2.89
N GLU A 255 -17.47 21.39 2.48
CA GLU A 255 -18.09 21.88 1.25
C GLU A 255 -17.55 21.14 0.01
N LEU A 256 -16.24 20.93 -0.07
CA LEU A 256 -15.62 20.32 -1.26
C LEU A 256 -15.86 18.81 -1.39
N PHE A 257 -15.84 18.07 -0.28
CA PHE A 257 -15.74 16.61 -0.34
C PHE A 257 -16.87 15.86 0.37
N LEU A 258 -17.58 16.50 1.30
CA LEU A 258 -18.59 15.83 2.11
C LEU A 258 -20.01 16.21 1.68
N LYS A 259 -20.32 17.52 1.67
CA LYS A 259 -21.63 18.08 1.33
C LYS A 259 -21.89 18.08 -0.17
N ASP A 260 -20.86 18.20 -1.01
CA ASP A 260 -21.03 18.11 -2.45
C ASP A 260 -21.40 16.69 -2.87
N ALA A 261 -22.68 16.49 -3.23
CA ALA A 261 -23.19 15.22 -3.72
C ALA A 261 -22.51 14.76 -5.02
N LYS A 262 -21.85 15.67 -5.76
CA LYS A 262 -21.11 15.37 -6.98
C LYS A 262 -19.64 15.03 -6.74
N ALA A 263 -19.13 15.22 -5.52
CA ALA A 263 -17.77 14.83 -5.17
C ALA A 263 -17.57 13.34 -5.46
N GLU A 264 -16.46 13.02 -6.15
CA GLU A 264 -16.13 11.64 -6.50
C GLU A 264 -15.96 10.78 -5.25
N TYR A 265 -16.26 9.49 -5.38
CA TYR A 265 -16.10 8.52 -4.30
C TYR A 265 -14.69 8.56 -3.69
N ALA A 266 -13.66 8.57 -4.53
CA ALA A 266 -12.26 8.57 -4.07
C ALA A 266 -11.90 9.84 -3.27
N ASP A 267 -12.43 11.00 -3.68
CA ASP A 267 -12.19 12.27 -2.98
C ASP A 267 -12.94 12.32 -1.64
N THR A 268 -14.19 11.84 -1.62
CA THR A 268 -14.98 11.72 -0.39
C THR A 268 -14.32 10.75 0.60
N TYR A 269 -13.87 9.59 0.11
CA TYR A 269 -13.16 8.60 0.92
C TYR A 269 -11.85 9.16 1.48
N ALA A 270 -11.08 9.90 0.69
CA ALA A 270 -9.86 10.56 1.14
C ALA A 270 -10.14 11.57 2.28
N ALA A 271 -11.23 12.34 2.18
CA ALA A 271 -11.65 13.25 3.24
C ALA A 271 -12.03 12.50 4.53
N ILE A 272 -12.77 11.38 4.43
CA ILE A 272 -13.09 10.52 5.57
C ILE A 272 -11.82 9.99 6.24
N MET A 273 -10.83 9.53 5.46
CA MET A 273 -9.56 9.04 6.00
C MET A 273 -8.79 10.14 6.74
N ALA A 274 -8.74 11.36 6.20
CA ALA A 274 -8.11 12.50 6.85
C ALA A 274 -8.82 12.88 8.17
N LEU A 275 -10.15 12.88 8.18
CA LEU A 275 -10.94 13.11 9.40
C LEU A 275 -10.71 12.00 10.42
N ARG A 276 -10.61 10.74 9.98
CA ARG A 276 -10.30 9.60 10.85
C ARG A 276 -8.96 9.79 11.56
N PHE A 277 -7.93 10.17 10.82
CA PHE A 277 -6.63 10.54 11.39
C PHE A 277 -6.75 11.64 12.43
N HIS A 278 -7.50 12.72 12.16
CA HIS A 278 -7.69 13.80 13.14
C HIS A 278 -8.49 13.40 14.38
N GLY A 279 -9.43 12.46 14.26
CA GLY A 279 -10.18 11.90 15.38
C GLY A 279 -9.40 10.90 16.26
N THR A 280 -8.28 10.35 15.75
CA THR A 280 -7.43 9.38 16.45
C THR A 280 -6.07 9.95 16.89
N GLU A 281 -5.29 10.47 15.95
CA GLU A 281 -3.85 10.77 16.11
C GLU A 281 -3.50 12.25 15.94
N GLY A 282 -4.28 13.00 15.15
CA GLY A 282 -3.94 14.38 14.78
C GLY A 282 -3.89 15.36 15.96
N GLY A 283 -4.80 15.20 16.94
CA GLY A 283 -4.74 15.91 18.22
C GLY A 283 -4.98 17.43 18.18
N VAL A 284 -5.26 18.01 17.00
CA VAL A 284 -5.47 19.46 16.80
C VAL A 284 -6.95 19.86 16.67
N ILE A 285 -7.84 18.91 16.39
CA ILE A 285 -9.28 19.14 16.21
C ILE A 285 -10.03 18.32 17.27
N PRO A 286 -10.98 18.92 18.02
CA PRO A 286 -11.83 18.17 18.94
C PRO A 286 -12.58 17.05 18.20
N ARG A 287 -12.62 15.85 18.78
CA ARG A 287 -13.24 14.67 18.14
C ARG A 287 -14.71 14.90 17.84
N GLU A 288 -15.41 15.62 18.72
CA GLU A 288 -16.81 16.00 18.56
C GLU A 288 -17.02 16.81 17.27
N ARG A 289 -16.09 17.73 16.98
CA ARG A 289 -16.15 18.53 15.76
C ARG A 289 -15.83 17.71 14.51
N VAL A 290 -14.95 16.71 14.59
CA VAL A 290 -14.71 15.74 13.51
C VAL A 290 -15.97 14.91 13.24
N LEU A 291 -16.64 14.43 14.29
CA LEU A 291 -17.89 13.68 14.20
C LEU A 291 -18.99 14.48 13.50
N GLU A 292 -19.14 15.76 13.83
CA GLU A 292 -20.07 16.66 13.14
C GLU A 292 -19.81 16.72 11.62
N SER A 293 -18.55 16.71 11.18
CA SER A 293 -18.24 16.63 9.73
C SER A 293 -18.63 15.27 9.14
N LEU A 294 -18.43 14.17 9.86
CA LEU A 294 -18.80 12.83 9.39
C LEU A 294 -20.31 12.64 9.28
N HIS A 295 -21.12 13.38 10.04
CA HIS A 295 -22.59 13.32 9.95
C HIS A 295 -23.12 13.64 8.56
N TYR A 296 -22.44 14.51 7.80
CA TYR A 296 -22.83 14.81 6.42
C TYR A 296 -22.86 13.57 5.49
N MET A 297 -22.12 12.51 5.84
CA MET A 297 -22.17 11.24 5.09
C MET A 297 -23.47 10.47 5.30
N LEU A 298 -24.18 10.70 6.41
CA LEU A 298 -25.48 10.07 6.66
C LEU A 298 -26.59 10.63 5.75
N ASP A 299 -26.36 11.79 5.13
CA ASP A 299 -27.24 12.36 4.09
C ASP A 299 -26.88 11.86 2.69
N ARG A 300 -25.86 11.00 2.55
CA ARG A 300 -25.46 10.34 1.31
C ARG A 300 -25.59 8.82 1.46
N PRO A 301 -26.80 8.24 1.31
CA PRO A 301 -27.07 6.83 1.64
C PRO A 301 -26.14 5.78 0.99
N GLN A 302 -25.58 6.08 -0.19
CA GLN A 302 -24.63 5.20 -0.88
C GLN A 302 -23.22 5.17 -0.25
N LEU A 303 -22.91 6.12 0.64
CA LEU A 303 -21.61 6.28 1.29
C LEU A 303 -21.72 6.28 2.82
N ALA A 304 -22.94 6.25 3.36
CA ALA A 304 -23.19 6.37 4.80
C ALA A 304 -22.54 5.25 5.60
N ASP A 305 -22.41 4.05 5.02
CA ASP A 305 -21.76 2.90 5.64
C ASP A 305 -20.29 3.15 6.00
N LEU A 306 -19.60 4.05 5.28
CA LEU A 306 -18.19 4.34 5.44
C LEU A 306 -17.84 4.97 6.81
N VAL A 307 -18.79 5.67 7.44
CA VAL A 307 -18.55 6.44 8.68
C VAL A 307 -19.23 5.83 9.90
N ILE A 308 -20.23 4.96 9.74
CA ILE A 308 -20.97 4.36 10.86
C ILE A 308 -20.06 3.61 11.85
N PRO A 309 -19.03 2.85 11.41
CA PRO A 309 -18.07 2.25 12.33
C PRO A 309 -17.31 3.27 13.16
N ASP A 310 -16.98 4.44 12.60
CA ASP A 310 -16.30 5.52 13.33
C ASP A 310 -17.23 6.13 14.38
N LEU A 311 -18.51 6.38 14.03
CA LEU A 311 -19.51 6.86 15.00
C LEU A 311 -19.66 5.89 16.18
N ALA A 312 -19.74 4.58 15.91
CA ALA A 312 -19.84 3.57 16.95
C ALA A 312 -18.55 3.48 17.79
N ARG A 313 -17.38 3.49 17.15
CA ARG A 313 -16.07 3.41 17.82
C ARG A 313 -15.83 4.60 18.75
N TRP A 314 -16.31 5.77 18.36
CA TRP A 314 -16.17 7.01 19.12
C TRP A 314 -17.39 7.34 19.98
N GLU A 315 -18.30 6.37 20.14
CA GLU A 315 -19.46 6.45 21.02
C GLU A 315 -20.40 7.63 20.74
N ASP A 316 -20.46 8.07 19.49
CA ASP A 316 -21.41 9.09 19.07
C ASP A 316 -22.78 8.46 18.85
N TRP A 317 -23.56 8.39 19.92
CA TRP A 317 -24.90 7.81 19.91
C TRP A 317 -25.98 8.74 19.35
N SER A 318 -25.64 10.01 19.08
CA SER A 318 -26.61 11.06 18.71
C SER A 318 -27.34 10.77 17.39
N GLN A 319 -26.76 9.95 16.51
CA GLN A 319 -27.29 9.65 15.19
C GLN A 319 -28.19 8.41 15.14
N MET A 320 -28.53 7.80 16.29
CA MET A 320 -29.28 6.54 16.35
C MET A 320 -30.58 6.55 15.52
N ALA A 321 -31.40 7.59 15.67
CA ALA A 321 -32.67 7.69 14.94
C ALA A 321 -32.47 7.74 13.42
N LYS A 322 -31.50 8.53 12.94
CA LYS A 322 -31.14 8.64 11.52
C LYS A 322 -30.61 7.32 10.95
N LEU A 323 -29.78 6.60 11.72
CA LEU A 323 -29.27 5.29 11.31
C LEU A 323 -30.36 4.22 11.21
N VAL A 324 -31.31 4.22 12.14
CA VAL A 324 -32.49 3.35 12.09
C VAL A 324 -33.35 3.67 10.87
N GLU A 325 -33.55 4.95 10.55
CA GLU A 325 -34.24 5.38 9.35
C GLU A 325 -33.52 4.88 8.08
N LEU A 326 -32.21 5.10 7.96
CA LEU A 326 -31.40 4.62 6.84
C LEU A 326 -31.52 3.11 6.63
N PHE A 327 -31.53 2.33 7.71
CA PHE A 327 -31.78 0.89 7.62
C PHE A 327 -33.15 0.60 7.02
N LYS A 328 -34.21 1.24 7.52
CA LYS A 328 -35.61 0.99 7.10
C LYS A 328 -35.87 1.43 5.66
N THR A 329 -35.24 2.50 5.21
CA THR A 329 -35.44 3.07 3.87
C THR A 329 -34.45 2.56 2.84
N SER A 330 -33.40 1.84 3.25
CA SER A 330 -32.43 1.23 2.32
C SER A 330 -33.10 0.26 1.35
N ASP A 331 -32.66 0.35 0.09
CA ASP A 331 -33.01 -0.53 -1.02
C ASP A 331 -31.84 -1.47 -1.35
N ASP A 332 -31.97 -2.26 -2.41
CA ASP A 332 -30.92 -3.21 -2.82
C ASP A 332 -29.57 -2.53 -3.08
N LYS A 333 -29.56 -1.27 -3.53
CA LYS A 333 -28.35 -0.50 -3.85
C LYS A 333 -27.66 0.11 -2.63
N THR A 334 -28.40 0.28 -1.53
CA THR A 334 -27.93 0.91 -0.29
C THR A 334 -27.95 -0.04 0.91
N SER A 335 -28.32 -1.31 0.70
CA SER A 335 -28.44 -2.34 1.73
C SER A 335 -27.14 -2.60 2.52
N TRP A 336 -25.98 -2.19 2.00
CA TRP A 336 -24.67 -2.25 2.67
C TRP A 336 -24.67 -1.54 4.02
N VAL A 337 -25.48 -0.48 4.18
CA VAL A 337 -25.62 0.29 5.43
C VAL A 337 -26.20 -0.54 6.58
N ARG A 338 -26.95 -1.61 6.28
CA ARG A 338 -27.71 -2.36 7.28
C ARG A 338 -26.83 -3.04 8.32
N VAL A 339 -25.75 -3.69 7.91
CA VAL A 339 -24.84 -4.39 8.85
C VAL A 339 -24.10 -3.41 9.77
N PRO A 340 -23.50 -2.32 9.26
CA PRO A 340 -22.95 -1.26 10.10
C PRO A 340 -23.95 -0.68 11.10
N VAL A 341 -25.19 -0.39 10.70
CA VAL A 341 -26.23 0.12 11.62
C VAL A 341 -26.51 -0.88 12.74
N ILE A 342 -26.63 -2.17 12.44
CA ILE A 342 -26.82 -3.20 13.48
C ILE A 342 -25.63 -3.23 14.44
N ASN A 343 -24.39 -3.15 13.94
CA ASN A 343 -23.21 -3.13 14.79
C ASN A 343 -23.13 -1.87 15.67
N TYR A 344 -23.52 -0.70 15.14
CA TYR A 344 -23.66 0.52 15.91
C TYR A 344 -24.68 0.35 17.05
N LEU A 345 -25.87 -0.17 16.75
CA LEU A 345 -26.93 -0.38 17.76
C LEU A 345 -26.55 -1.44 18.81
N ARG A 346 -25.75 -2.45 18.43
CA ARG A 346 -25.20 -3.44 19.37
C ARG A 346 -24.17 -2.84 20.32
N ALA A 347 -23.39 -1.88 19.86
CA ALA A 347 -22.41 -1.16 20.67
C ALA A 347 -23.07 -0.09 21.57
N CYS A 348 -24.17 0.51 21.12
CA CYS A 348 -24.89 1.53 21.86
C CYS A 348 -25.44 1.00 23.20
N PRO A 349 -25.13 1.66 24.34
CA PRO A 349 -25.61 1.21 25.66
C PRO A 349 -27.07 1.55 25.92
N ASP A 350 -27.68 2.42 25.11
CA ASP A 350 -29.07 2.87 25.30
C ASP A 350 -30.06 1.69 25.16
N PRO A 351 -30.97 1.47 26.15
CA PRO A 351 -32.01 0.45 26.04
C PRO A 351 -32.90 0.58 24.80
N GLU A 352 -33.05 1.77 24.24
CA GLU A 352 -33.78 2.00 22.99
C GLU A 352 -33.10 1.33 21.79
N ALA A 353 -31.77 1.27 21.74
CA ALA A 353 -31.04 0.56 20.70
C ALA A 353 -31.43 -0.93 20.64
N LYS A 354 -31.63 -1.57 21.80
CA LYS A 354 -32.10 -2.96 21.88
C LYS A 354 -33.51 -3.13 21.34
N LYS A 355 -34.40 -2.14 21.53
CA LYS A 355 -35.74 -2.17 20.95
C LYS A 355 -35.67 -2.09 19.43
N TYR A 356 -34.83 -1.21 18.90
CA TYR A 356 -34.61 -1.10 17.46
C TYR A 356 -34.02 -2.38 16.88
N LEU A 357 -33.06 -3.03 17.53
CA LEU A 357 -32.52 -4.31 17.05
C LEU A 357 -33.61 -5.36 16.83
N VAL A 358 -34.56 -5.50 17.76
CA VAL A 358 -35.71 -6.41 17.63
C VAL A 358 -36.65 -5.99 16.50
N GLU A 359 -36.82 -4.70 16.27
CA GLU A 359 -37.62 -4.18 15.15
C GLU A 359 -36.95 -4.46 13.80
N LEU A 360 -35.66 -4.12 13.68
CA LEU A 360 -34.89 -4.23 12.45
C LEU A 360 -34.65 -5.70 12.05
N GLU A 361 -34.54 -6.62 13.02
CA GLU A 361 -34.46 -8.06 12.76
C GLU A 361 -35.70 -8.60 12.04
N LYS A 362 -36.87 -8.01 12.26
CA LYS A 362 -38.10 -8.41 11.54
C LYS A 362 -38.09 -7.94 10.08
N ILE A 363 -37.35 -6.88 9.77
CA ILE A 363 -37.27 -6.29 8.43
C ILE A 363 -36.20 -7.02 7.61
N ASP A 364 -35.01 -7.23 8.18
CA ASP A 364 -33.91 -7.93 7.54
C ASP A 364 -33.15 -8.83 8.54
N PRO A 365 -33.64 -10.06 8.77
CA PRO A 365 -32.99 -11.00 9.68
C PRO A 365 -31.62 -11.46 9.17
N ALA A 366 -31.37 -11.40 7.85
CA ALA A 366 -30.10 -11.82 7.27
C ALA A 366 -28.97 -10.85 7.65
N SER A 367 -29.23 -9.54 7.61
CA SER A 367 -28.26 -8.52 8.04
C SER A 367 -27.94 -8.61 9.54
N VAL A 368 -28.92 -8.88 10.40
CA VAL A 368 -28.68 -9.13 11.83
C VAL A 368 -27.84 -10.38 12.06
N LYS A 369 -28.15 -11.47 11.35
CA LYS A 369 -27.35 -12.70 11.41
C LYS A 369 -25.91 -12.47 10.97
N ARG A 370 -25.69 -11.75 9.85
CA ARG A 370 -24.35 -11.39 9.36
C ARG A 370 -23.56 -10.60 10.40
N ALA A 371 -24.16 -9.56 10.98
CA ALA A 371 -23.54 -8.78 12.05
C ALA A 371 -23.11 -9.67 13.23
N ASN A 372 -23.97 -10.59 13.68
CA ASN A 372 -23.65 -11.51 14.79
C ASN A 372 -22.56 -12.54 14.47
N THR A 373 -22.42 -12.96 13.20
CA THR A 373 -21.51 -14.04 12.80
C THR A 373 -20.10 -13.52 12.56
N PHE A 374 -19.97 -12.40 11.85
CA PHE A 374 -18.67 -11.86 11.44
C PHE A 374 -18.08 -10.89 12.47
N PHE A 375 -18.91 -10.36 13.39
CA PHE A 375 -18.49 -9.45 14.45
C PHE A 375 -19.04 -9.94 15.79
N PRO A 376 -18.42 -10.97 16.41
CA PRO A 376 -18.82 -11.45 17.73
C PRO A 376 -18.61 -10.33 18.75
N PHE A 377 -19.72 -9.78 19.26
CA PHE A 377 -19.71 -8.70 20.23
C PHE A 377 -19.31 -9.25 21.61
N THR A 378 -18.25 -8.69 22.19
CA THR A 378 -17.96 -8.89 23.61
C THR A 378 -18.46 -7.66 24.34
N PRO A 379 -19.47 -7.76 25.22
CA PRO A 379 -19.97 -6.59 25.95
C PRO A 379 -18.85 -5.99 26.80
N ALA A 380 -18.58 -4.70 26.62
CA ALA A 380 -17.81 -3.93 27.59
C ALA A 380 -18.60 -3.85 28.90
N GLY A 381 -18.41 -4.84 29.79
CA GLY A 381 -19.07 -4.84 31.10
C GLY A 381 -19.34 -6.19 31.78
N SER A 382 -19.07 -7.35 31.17
CA SER A 382 -19.19 -8.62 31.91
C SER A 382 -17.99 -8.81 32.84
N LYS A 383 -18.06 -8.27 34.06
CA LYS A 383 -17.20 -8.69 35.17
C LYS A 383 -17.38 -10.20 35.38
N LYS A 384 -16.40 -11.00 34.94
CA LYS A 384 -16.10 -12.28 35.56
C LYS A 384 -14.99 -12.01 36.57
N ASP A 385 -15.31 -12.28 37.83
CA ASP A 385 -14.39 -12.19 38.97
C ASP A 385 -13.11 -12.98 38.71
N THR A 386 -11.96 -12.29 38.66
CA THR A 386 -10.65 -12.76 39.15
C THR A 386 -9.66 -11.58 39.16
N THR A 387 -9.34 -11.12 40.36
CA THR A 387 -8.08 -10.49 40.85
C THR A 387 -7.15 -9.71 39.90
N GLU A 388 -7.01 -8.41 40.21
CA GLU A 388 -5.92 -7.45 39.96
C GLU A 388 -4.98 -7.67 38.75
N GLU A 389 -5.19 -6.89 37.67
CA GLU A 389 -4.12 -6.39 36.81
C GLU A 389 -4.49 -5.00 36.23
N LYS A 390 -3.50 -4.11 36.10
CA LYS A 390 -3.60 -2.69 35.66
C LYS A 390 -4.15 -2.53 34.22
N PRO A 391 -4.72 -1.36 33.87
CA PRO A 391 -5.57 -1.22 32.68
C PRO A 391 -4.75 -1.33 31.38
N LYS A 392 -5.10 -2.31 30.55
CA LYS A 392 -4.63 -2.47 29.17
C LYS A 392 -5.74 -1.97 28.24
N THR A 393 -5.42 -0.95 27.45
CA THR A 393 -6.24 -0.36 26.39
C THR A 393 -6.60 -1.44 25.36
N SER A 394 -7.88 -1.58 25.04
CA SER A 394 -8.39 -2.61 24.12
C SER A 394 -8.13 -2.22 22.66
N SER A 395 -7.14 -2.86 22.03
CA SER A 395 -6.86 -2.77 20.59
C SER A 395 -7.56 -3.92 19.85
N ILE A 396 -8.52 -3.60 18.98
CA ILE A 396 -9.04 -4.51 17.96
C ILE A 396 -8.34 -4.18 16.64
N ASN A 397 -7.80 -5.20 15.96
CA ASN A 397 -6.99 -5.11 14.74
C ASN A 397 -7.72 -4.40 13.58
N PHE A 398 -7.00 -3.51 12.90
CA PHE A 398 -7.47 -2.65 11.80
C PHE A 398 -7.57 -3.38 10.44
N ASP A 399 -6.86 -4.50 10.24
CA ASP A 399 -6.74 -5.19 8.95
C ASP A 399 -7.99 -5.97 8.50
N ASP A 400 -8.87 -6.35 9.43
CA ASP A 400 -9.98 -7.26 9.12
C ASP A 400 -11.12 -6.60 8.34
N ASN A 401 -11.30 -5.27 8.47
CA ASN A 401 -12.36 -4.54 7.78
C ASN A 401 -12.01 -4.14 6.34
N VAL A 402 -10.72 -3.98 6.02
CA VAL A 402 -10.26 -3.65 4.65
C VAL A 402 -10.28 -4.89 3.75
N ARG A 403 -10.03 -6.09 4.30
CA ARG A 403 -10.04 -7.34 3.53
C ARG A 403 -11.44 -7.83 3.15
N LEU A 404 -12.48 -7.53 3.94
CA LEU A 404 -13.84 -8.00 3.64
C LEU A 404 -14.53 -7.20 2.51
N ALA A 405 -14.20 -5.92 2.34
CA ALA A 405 -14.71 -5.11 1.23
C ALA A 405 -14.20 -5.60 -0.14
N ALA A 406 -12.99 -6.20 -0.17
CA ALA A 406 -12.39 -6.78 -1.37
C ALA A 406 -12.83 -8.23 -1.67
N ALA A 407 -13.56 -8.89 -0.76
CA ALA A 407 -13.97 -10.29 -0.87
C ALA A 407 -15.39 -10.49 -1.44
N LEU A 408 -16.05 -9.42 -1.90
CA LEU A 408 -17.27 -9.53 -2.69
C LEU A 408 -16.87 -9.64 -4.17
N GLU A 409 -17.22 -10.77 -4.81
CA GLU A 409 -16.96 -11.00 -6.23
C GLU A 409 -17.52 -9.84 -7.09
N PRO A 410 -16.82 -9.44 -8.18
CA PRO A 410 -17.33 -8.41 -9.07
C PRO A 410 -18.60 -8.92 -9.78
N VAL A 411 -19.74 -8.30 -9.51
CA VAL A 411 -20.94 -8.45 -10.32
C VAL A 411 -20.69 -7.75 -11.65
N ASP A 412 -20.70 -8.53 -12.74
CA ASP A 412 -20.57 -8.07 -14.11
C ASP A 412 -21.76 -7.16 -14.49
N LEU A 413 -21.56 -5.84 -14.43
CA LEU A 413 -22.54 -4.84 -14.87
C LEU A 413 -22.29 -4.49 -16.34
N THR A 414 -22.71 -5.37 -17.25
CA THR A 414 -22.96 -4.99 -18.64
C THR A 414 -24.31 -4.26 -18.71
N VAL A 415 -24.27 -2.93 -18.61
CA VAL A 415 -25.45 -2.08 -18.90
C VAL A 415 -25.48 -1.82 -20.40
N GLU A 416 -26.38 -2.50 -21.11
CA GLU A 416 -26.78 -2.12 -22.46
C GLU A 416 -27.39 -0.71 -22.44
N THR A 417 -26.79 0.21 -23.18
CA THR A 417 -27.34 1.56 -23.39
C THR A 417 -28.34 1.51 -24.55
N PRO A 418 -29.61 1.92 -24.39
CA PRO A 418 -30.49 2.04 -25.54
C PRO A 418 -30.12 3.29 -26.35
N ALA A 419 -29.81 3.06 -27.63
CA ALA A 419 -29.47 4.08 -28.62
C ALA A 419 -30.64 5.03 -28.87
N ILE A 420 -30.44 6.33 -28.61
CA ILE A 420 -31.30 7.40 -29.12
C ILE A 420 -30.87 7.69 -30.56
N LYS A 421 -31.72 7.34 -31.51
CA LYS A 421 -31.60 7.70 -32.93
C LYS A 421 -31.73 9.22 -33.07
N THR A 422 -30.67 9.87 -33.57
CA THR A 422 -30.80 11.21 -34.17
C THR A 422 -30.55 11.08 -35.67
N THR A 423 -31.58 11.33 -36.45
CA THR A 423 -31.60 11.30 -37.91
C THR A 423 -30.80 12.46 -38.50
N LEU A 424 -29.87 12.15 -39.42
CA LEU A 424 -29.29 13.12 -40.35
C LEU A 424 -30.34 13.55 -41.39
N GLY A 425 -30.40 14.84 -41.68
CA GLY A 425 -31.13 15.43 -42.82
C GLY A 425 -30.30 16.56 -43.44
N GLU A 426 -29.99 16.35 -44.72
CA GLU A 426 -29.36 17.14 -45.80
C GLU A 426 -29.05 18.66 -45.71
N ALA A 427 -28.05 19.00 -46.52
CA ALA A 427 -27.38 20.29 -46.76
C ALA A 427 -28.21 21.32 -47.56
N THR A 428 -27.82 22.60 -47.50
CA THR A 428 -27.76 23.53 -48.65
C THR A 428 -26.88 24.77 -48.36
N ASP A 429 -26.05 25.11 -49.36
CA ASP A 429 -25.52 26.41 -49.84
C ASP A 429 -24.79 27.43 -48.94
N GLY A 430 -23.63 27.91 -49.46
CA GLY A 430 -22.81 29.03 -48.95
C GLY A 430 -23.44 30.43 -49.22
N PRO A 431 -22.69 31.57 -49.25
CA PRO A 431 -21.26 31.71 -49.61
C PRO A 431 -20.41 32.77 -48.82
N VAL A 432 -19.07 32.67 -48.99
CA VAL A 432 -18.04 33.75 -49.16
C VAL A 432 -17.79 34.80 -48.06
N ALA A 433 -16.53 34.85 -47.57
CA ALA A 433 -15.62 36.02 -47.70
C ALA A 433 -14.19 35.71 -47.17
N ALA A 434 -13.19 36.23 -47.89
CA ALA A 434 -11.75 35.97 -47.77
C ALA A 434 -11.00 37.09 -46.98
N PRO A 435 -9.65 37.01 -46.80
CA PRO A 435 -8.90 37.59 -45.67
C PRO A 435 -8.19 38.93 -45.97
N ILE A 436 -7.58 39.55 -44.95
CA ILE A 436 -6.61 40.65 -45.12
C ILE A 436 -5.29 40.35 -44.38
N LYS A 437 -4.20 40.51 -45.14
CA LYS A 437 -2.77 40.48 -44.78
C LYS A 437 -2.29 41.81 -44.20
N GLY A 438 -1.17 41.79 -43.47
CA GLY A 438 -0.30 42.95 -43.25
C GLY A 438 1.11 42.52 -42.82
N ASN A 439 2.07 42.63 -43.75
CA ASN A 439 3.53 42.47 -43.57
C ASN A 439 4.17 43.78 -43.09
N ALA A 440 5.34 43.68 -42.44
CA ALA A 440 6.57 44.50 -42.61
C ALA A 440 7.49 44.29 -41.38
N GLU A 441 8.82 44.30 -41.40
CA GLU A 441 9.88 44.26 -42.42
C GLU A 441 11.22 44.09 -41.66
N VAL A 442 12.28 43.78 -42.39
CA VAL A 442 13.60 43.24 -42.00
C VAL A 442 14.59 44.33 -41.55
N ALA A 443 15.58 43.97 -40.71
CA ALA A 443 16.91 44.58 -40.74
C ALA A 443 18.01 43.59 -40.31
N GLU A 444 18.97 43.33 -41.21
CA GLU A 444 20.23 42.62 -40.99
C GLU A 444 21.33 43.59 -40.49
N ALA A 445 22.24 43.10 -39.65
CA ALA A 445 23.64 43.55 -39.59
C ALA A 445 24.57 42.45 -39.04
N ARG A 446 25.85 42.56 -39.36
CA ARG A 446 26.83 41.49 -39.62
C ARG A 446 27.93 41.40 -38.55
N THR A 447 28.37 40.17 -38.27
CA THR A 447 29.68 39.68 -37.74
C THR A 447 30.23 40.17 -36.39
N GLU A 448 30.46 39.22 -35.47
CA GLU A 448 31.79 38.99 -34.88
C GLU A 448 31.92 37.57 -34.28
N LYS A 449 33.14 37.03 -34.34
CA LYS A 449 33.51 35.63 -34.07
C LYS A 449 34.11 35.57 -32.66
N ALA A 450 33.53 34.79 -31.75
CA ALA A 450 34.15 34.46 -30.46
C ALA A 450 33.77 33.04 -30.01
N ASN A 451 34.79 32.23 -29.71
CA ASN A 451 34.70 30.85 -29.22
C ASN A 451 34.05 30.76 -27.83
N SER A 452 33.05 29.88 -27.63
CA SER A 452 32.83 29.15 -26.36
C SER A 452 31.68 28.10 -26.46
N PRO A 453 31.51 27.20 -25.48
CA PRO A 453 31.45 25.75 -25.62
C PRO A 453 30.02 25.26 -25.93
N ALA A 454 29.78 24.84 -27.17
CA ALA A 454 28.49 24.27 -27.58
C ALA A 454 28.59 22.87 -28.21
N ASP A 455 29.79 22.32 -28.38
CA ASP A 455 29.99 21.00 -29.00
C ASP A 455 29.90 19.82 -28.01
N GLU A 456 29.83 20.06 -26.70
CA GLU A 456 29.72 19.00 -25.69
C GLU A 456 28.26 18.65 -25.30
N LEU A 457 27.30 19.55 -25.61
CA LEU A 457 25.87 19.29 -25.39
C LEU A 457 25.15 18.69 -26.60
N ALA A 458 25.72 18.77 -27.82
CA ALA A 458 25.10 18.19 -29.01
C ALA A 458 25.30 16.67 -29.09
N ASP A 459 26.44 16.15 -28.60
CA ASP A 459 26.77 14.72 -28.67
C ASP A 459 25.96 13.88 -27.65
N THR A 460 25.69 14.44 -26.46
CA THR A 460 24.88 13.81 -25.41
C THR A 460 23.40 13.69 -25.79
N SER A 461 22.86 14.66 -26.54
CA SER A 461 21.49 14.58 -27.09
C SER A 461 21.36 13.57 -28.24
N ARG A 462 22.42 13.36 -29.04
CA ARG A 462 22.43 12.36 -30.11
C ARG A 462 22.57 10.93 -29.57
N GLN A 463 23.34 10.75 -28.49
CA GLN A 463 23.46 9.48 -27.78
C GLN A 463 22.15 9.07 -27.07
N LYS A 464 21.44 10.02 -26.43
CA LYS A 464 20.11 9.76 -25.83
C LYS A 464 19.05 9.38 -26.87
N ALA A 465 19.05 10.02 -28.05
CA ALA A 465 18.11 9.71 -29.12
C ALA A 465 18.38 8.35 -29.79
N THR A 466 19.64 7.88 -29.80
CA THR A 466 20.02 6.59 -30.37
C THR A 466 19.74 5.43 -29.40
N ALA A 467 19.95 5.63 -28.10
CA ALA A 467 19.59 4.66 -27.06
C ALA A 467 18.06 4.46 -26.94
N ALA A 468 17.27 5.55 -27.05
CA ALA A 468 15.81 5.46 -27.05
C ALA A 468 15.27 4.69 -28.27
N ARG A 469 15.91 4.82 -29.45
CA ARG A 469 15.51 4.10 -30.67
C ARG A 469 15.88 2.61 -30.65
N LEU A 470 16.99 2.25 -30.00
CA LEU A 470 17.40 0.85 -29.82
C LEU A 470 16.52 0.11 -28.79
N SER A 471 16.07 0.80 -27.74
CA SER A 471 15.12 0.24 -26.76
C SER A 471 13.73 0.00 -27.35
N SER A 472 13.27 0.84 -28.29
CA SER A 472 11.98 0.66 -28.97
C SER A 472 11.99 -0.42 -30.07
N ALA A 473 13.17 -0.79 -30.59
CA ALA A 473 13.30 -1.82 -31.61
C ALA A 473 13.32 -3.26 -31.03
N ALA A 474 13.62 -3.41 -29.72
CA ALA A 474 13.64 -4.71 -29.04
C ALA A 474 12.26 -5.22 -28.58
N LEU A 475 11.19 -4.43 -28.74
CA LEU A 475 9.83 -4.77 -28.30
C LEU A 475 8.85 -5.05 -29.45
N ALA A 476 9.32 -5.08 -30.71
CA ALA A 476 8.48 -5.41 -31.86
C ALA A 476 8.65 -6.88 -32.29
N VAL A 477 8.23 -7.82 -31.45
CA VAL A 477 7.90 -9.18 -31.90
C VAL A 477 6.44 -9.15 -32.35
N THR A 478 6.21 -9.11 -33.66
CA THR A 478 4.91 -9.32 -34.28
C THR A 478 4.43 -10.75 -33.99
N PRO A 479 3.24 -10.98 -33.40
CA PRO A 479 2.65 -12.31 -33.39
C PRO A 479 2.10 -12.61 -34.79
N ALA A 480 2.70 -13.62 -35.43
CA ALA A 480 2.11 -14.25 -36.61
C ALA A 480 0.74 -14.83 -36.23
N THR A 481 -0.27 -14.48 -37.01
CA THR A 481 -1.63 -15.00 -36.90
C THR A 481 -1.67 -16.51 -37.15
N ALA A 482 -1.94 -17.30 -36.11
CA ALA A 482 -2.45 -18.66 -36.24
C ALA A 482 -3.74 -18.76 -35.42
N LYS A 483 -4.88 -18.72 -36.11
CA LYS A 483 -6.20 -19.05 -35.55
C LYS A 483 -6.19 -20.53 -35.13
N ALA A 484 -6.26 -20.79 -33.83
CA ALA A 484 -6.77 -22.05 -33.30
C ALA A 484 -7.94 -21.69 -32.38
N GLU A 485 -9.17 -21.86 -32.87
CA GLU A 485 -10.37 -21.75 -32.05
C GLU A 485 -10.39 -22.91 -31.03
N ALA A 486 -9.90 -22.65 -29.83
CA ALA A 486 -10.11 -23.55 -28.69
C ALA A 486 -11.55 -23.38 -28.20
N ASN A 487 -12.40 -24.37 -28.50
CA ASN A 487 -13.79 -24.41 -28.11
C ASN A 487 -13.94 -24.31 -26.59
N ARG A 488 -14.78 -23.41 -26.06
CA ARG A 488 -14.93 -23.17 -24.61
C ARG A 488 -15.25 -24.45 -23.81
N LEU A 489 -15.85 -25.45 -24.45
CA LEU A 489 -16.13 -26.76 -23.86
C LEU A 489 -14.87 -27.58 -23.52
N THR A 490 -13.78 -27.48 -24.29
CA THR A 490 -12.55 -28.25 -24.02
C THR A 490 -11.74 -27.64 -22.87
N VAL A 491 -11.74 -26.32 -22.72
CA VAL A 491 -11.04 -25.66 -21.60
C VAL A 491 -11.74 -25.93 -20.26
N LEU A 492 -13.07 -25.87 -20.23
CA LEU A 492 -13.86 -26.25 -19.05
C LEU A 492 -13.75 -27.75 -18.74
N GLY A 493 -13.73 -28.60 -19.75
CA GLY A 493 -13.56 -30.05 -19.58
C GLY A 493 -12.21 -30.43 -18.96
N VAL A 494 -11.12 -29.81 -19.42
CA VAL A 494 -9.77 -30.08 -18.90
C VAL A 494 -9.65 -29.64 -17.44
N ALA A 495 -10.17 -28.46 -17.07
CA ALA A 495 -10.13 -27.99 -15.68
C ALA A 495 -10.90 -28.92 -14.73
N LEU A 496 -12.04 -29.45 -15.17
CA LEU A 496 -12.88 -30.35 -14.36
C LEU A 496 -12.21 -31.72 -14.17
N VAL A 497 -11.58 -32.25 -15.22
CA VAL A 497 -10.80 -33.51 -15.13
C VAL A 497 -9.60 -33.35 -14.20
N VAL A 498 -8.86 -32.24 -14.28
CA VAL A 498 -7.73 -31.96 -13.38
C VAL A 498 -8.20 -31.85 -11.93
N GLY A 499 -9.33 -31.17 -11.68
CA GLY A 499 -9.92 -31.07 -10.34
C GLY A 499 -10.29 -32.43 -9.76
N VAL A 500 -10.91 -33.31 -10.55
CA VAL A 500 -11.27 -34.68 -10.10
C VAL A 500 -10.03 -35.52 -9.81
N ILE A 501 -8.97 -35.41 -10.63
CA ILE A 501 -7.72 -36.14 -10.41
C ILE A 501 -7.05 -35.70 -9.11
N LEU A 502 -6.98 -34.39 -8.84
CA LEU A 502 -6.40 -33.85 -7.61
C LEU A 502 -7.21 -34.27 -6.38
N MET A 503 -8.54 -34.27 -6.49
CA MET A 503 -9.42 -34.70 -5.39
C MET A 503 -9.27 -36.20 -5.09
N LEU A 504 -9.10 -37.04 -6.11
CA LEU A 504 -8.84 -38.48 -5.95
C LEU A 504 -7.44 -38.77 -5.38
N LEU A 505 -6.42 -38.00 -5.78
CA LEU A 505 -5.08 -38.06 -5.20
C LEU A 505 -5.10 -37.67 -3.72
N GLN A 506 -5.83 -36.61 -3.37
CA GLN A 506 -5.95 -36.17 -1.98
C GLN A 506 -6.77 -37.16 -1.14
N TRP A 507 -7.81 -37.77 -1.70
CA TRP A 507 -8.58 -38.82 -1.05
C TRP A 507 -7.75 -40.10 -0.80
N THR A 508 -6.93 -40.52 -1.77
CA THR A 508 -6.06 -41.70 -1.63
C THR A 508 -4.95 -41.48 -0.61
N LEU A 509 -4.39 -40.26 -0.53
CA LEU A 509 -3.44 -39.87 0.51
C LEU A 509 -4.07 -39.88 1.92
N LEU A 510 -5.32 -39.42 2.05
CA LEU A 510 -6.01 -39.34 3.34
C LEU A 510 -6.56 -40.69 3.83
N THR A 511 -6.91 -41.61 2.92
CA THR A 511 -7.53 -42.90 3.26
C THR A 511 -6.54 -44.07 3.30
N GLY A 512 -5.28 -43.87 2.90
CA GLY A 512 -4.24 -44.91 2.93
C GLY A 512 -4.48 -46.09 1.98
N ALA A 513 -5.45 -45.98 1.07
CA ALA A 513 -5.78 -47.03 0.11
C ALA A 513 -4.76 -47.05 -1.05
N ARG A 514 -3.89 -48.06 -1.09
CA ARG A 514 -2.98 -48.28 -2.23
C ARG A 514 -3.76 -48.87 -3.42
N PRO A 515 -3.66 -48.31 -4.64
CA PRO A 515 -4.27 -48.94 -5.81
C PRO A 515 -3.56 -50.25 -6.16
N VAL A 516 -4.34 -51.30 -6.38
CA VAL A 516 -3.87 -52.63 -6.82
C VAL A 516 -3.45 -52.55 -8.29
N PRO A 517 -2.24 -53.01 -8.68
CA PRO A 517 -1.85 -53.01 -10.09
C PRO A 517 -2.62 -54.09 -10.85
N VAL A 518 -3.39 -53.66 -11.86
CA VAL A 518 -4.01 -54.56 -12.84
C VAL A 518 -2.93 -55.00 -13.82
N TYR A 519 -2.50 -56.26 -13.72
CA TYR A 519 -1.74 -56.91 -14.78
C TYR A 519 -2.66 -57.19 -15.97
N VAL A 520 -2.42 -56.48 -17.09
CA VAL A 520 -2.99 -56.89 -18.39
C VAL A 520 -2.14 -58.04 -18.91
N LYS A 521 -2.78 -59.21 -19.01
CA LYS A 521 -2.23 -60.42 -19.61
C LYS A 521 -2.40 -60.30 -21.13
N ASN A 522 -1.28 -60.32 -21.86
CA ASN A 522 -1.30 -60.53 -23.31
C ASN A 522 -1.60 -62.01 -23.56
N ASP A 523 -2.73 -62.30 -24.20
CA ASP A 523 -2.96 -63.46 -25.05
C ASP A 523 -3.69 -62.98 -26.32
#